data_AF-A0A6U6A4W9-F1
#
_entry.id   AF-A0A6U6A4W9-F1
#
_cell.length_a   1.000
_cell.length_b   1.000
_cell.length_c   1.000
_cell.angle_alpha   90.00
_cell.angle_beta   90.00
_cell.angle_gamma   90.00
#
_symmetry.space_group_name_H-M   'P 1'
#
loop_
_entity.id
_entity.type
_entity.pdbx_description
1 polymer ?
#
loop_
_entity_poly.entity_id
_entity_poly.type
_entity_poly.pdbx_seq_one_letter_code
_entity_poly.pdbx_strand_id
1 'polypeptide(L)'
;MSKTAYAQIHTARFGKAEEDVAPLTFVKPLTDLCLQSAALNFKSRPTFAGIPEKFKENLCKLIPTDLPLQVSAPLIESDVYWKRCASDLFQNCLPQEHGHSWKQLFFERTAEEAIENFDGSQEAMDALIELLLTSRDFIYKLQIRQFSSHADVSFLFDALPNLYSLNITYGSKNVGMKYERSIFGMKLTDAELLAQQLAKTETLTTLILNENMLDDEKVRRLVVGLRDNITITHLDLSHNKISDRSFEFLVITFT
;
A
#
# COMPACT_ATOMS: atom_id res chain seq x y z
N MET A 1 6.34 -10.34 71.94
CA MET A 1 7.57 -9.63 71.55
C MET A 1 8.74 -10.23 72.32
N SER A 2 9.76 -10.69 71.59
CA SER A 2 11.15 -11.03 72.01
C SER A 2 11.64 -12.37 71.44
N LYS A 3 12.60 -12.25 70.51
CA LYS A 3 13.68 -13.16 70.06
C LYS A 3 13.73 -14.61 70.59
N THR A 4 13.79 -15.56 69.64
CA THR A 4 14.63 -16.78 69.67
C THR A 4 14.71 -17.32 68.23
N ALA A 5 15.87 -17.24 67.58
CA ALA A 5 16.87 -18.32 67.53
C ALA A 5 16.50 -19.44 66.54
N TYR A 6 16.80 -19.24 65.25
CA TYR A 6 17.07 -20.32 64.30
C TYR A 6 18.10 -19.92 63.23
N ALA A 7 19.02 -19.01 63.61
CA ALA A 7 20.25 -18.80 62.88
C ALA A 7 21.37 -19.47 63.68
N GLN A 8 22.22 -20.23 62.98
CA GLN A 8 23.45 -20.89 63.46
C GLN A 8 23.27 -22.28 64.08
N ILE A 9 23.20 -23.32 63.24
CA ILE A 9 23.95 -24.55 63.51
C ILE A 9 24.51 -25.11 62.19
N HIS A 10 25.84 -25.20 62.13
CA HIS A 10 26.67 -25.98 61.22
C HIS A 10 26.72 -25.64 59.71
N THR A 11 27.52 -24.63 59.38
CA THR A 11 28.39 -24.68 58.19
C THR A 11 29.82 -24.33 58.59
N ALA A 12 30.43 -25.20 59.39
CA ALA A 12 31.87 -25.32 59.48
C ALA A 12 32.25 -26.66 58.85
N ARG A 13 33.11 -26.60 57.82
CA ARG A 13 33.63 -27.66 56.96
C ARG A 13 32.88 -27.87 55.65
N PHE A 14 33.69 -28.01 54.60
CA PHE A 14 33.40 -28.29 53.20
C PHE A 14 33.14 -27.05 52.35
N GLY A 15 34.25 -26.52 51.81
CA GLY A 15 34.22 -25.60 50.70
C GLY A 15 33.55 -26.24 49.50
N LYS A 16 32.63 -25.49 48.89
CA LYS A 16 32.29 -25.57 47.48
C LYS A 16 32.07 -24.13 47.04
N ALA A 17 32.72 -23.76 45.96
CA ALA A 17 32.47 -22.51 45.27
C ALA A 17 30.97 -22.35 45.06
N GLU A 18 30.43 -21.18 45.38
CA GLU A 18 29.16 -20.74 44.83
C GLU A 18 29.37 -20.63 43.31
N GLU A 19 29.10 -21.71 42.59
CA GLU A 19 28.85 -21.60 41.15
C GLU A 19 27.55 -20.80 41.02
N ASP A 20 27.67 -19.59 40.47
CA ASP A 20 26.55 -18.82 39.93
C ASP A 20 25.80 -19.73 38.93
N VAL A 21 24.75 -20.40 39.42
CA VAL A 21 23.86 -21.16 38.57
C VAL A 21 23.12 -20.14 37.72
N ALA A 22 23.58 -20.00 36.47
CA ALA A 22 22.92 -19.18 35.47
C ALA A 22 21.41 -19.43 35.51
N PRO A 23 20.56 -18.38 35.50
CA PRO A 23 19.13 -18.55 35.63
C PRO A 23 18.66 -19.55 34.56
N LEU A 24 17.94 -20.59 34.99
CA LEU A 24 17.40 -21.66 34.15
C LEU A 24 16.81 -21.04 32.88
N THR A 25 17.56 -21.13 31.78
CA THR A 25 17.11 -20.58 30.50
C THR A 25 15.91 -21.40 30.09
N PHE A 26 14.74 -20.76 30.03
CA PHE A 26 13.52 -21.40 29.58
C PHE A 26 13.77 -21.90 28.15
N VAL A 27 13.98 -23.21 28.01
CA VAL A 27 14.31 -23.83 26.72
C VAL A 27 13.11 -23.67 25.82
N LYS A 28 13.27 -22.92 24.73
CA LYS A 28 12.21 -22.70 23.75
C LYS A 28 11.71 -24.06 23.22
N PRO A 29 10.39 -24.28 23.12
CA PRO A 29 9.83 -25.48 22.51
C PRO A 29 10.43 -25.77 21.13
N LEU A 30 10.62 -27.05 20.80
CA LEU A 30 11.13 -27.45 19.48
C LEU A 30 10.26 -26.91 18.34
N THR A 31 8.96 -26.81 18.55
CA THR A 31 8.02 -26.18 17.61
C THR A 31 8.40 -24.74 17.28
N ASP A 32 8.77 -23.94 18.27
CA ASP A 32 9.13 -22.53 18.07
C ASP A 32 10.46 -22.40 17.34
N LEU A 33 11.41 -23.29 17.64
CA LEU A 33 12.70 -23.37 16.93
C LEU A 33 12.50 -23.80 15.47
N CYS A 34 11.63 -24.78 15.21
CA CYS A 34 11.27 -25.21 13.86
C CYS A 34 10.60 -24.08 13.07
N LEU A 35 9.66 -23.35 13.67
CA LEU A 35 8.99 -22.22 13.03
C LEU A 35 9.95 -21.06 12.75
N GLN A 36 10.84 -20.73 13.69
CA GLN A 36 11.89 -19.72 13.47
C GLN A 36 12.82 -20.13 12.32
N SER A 37 13.27 -21.38 12.30
CA SER A 37 14.11 -21.88 11.22
C SER A 37 13.39 -21.86 9.86
N ALA A 38 12.11 -22.27 9.84
CA ALA A 38 11.29 -22.21 8.63
C ALA A 38 11.10 -20.77 8.13
N ALA A 39 10.85 -19.82 9.03
CA ALA A 39 10.70 -18.40 8.70
C ALA A 39 11.99 -17.81 8.10
N LEU A 40 13.15 -18.09 8.72
CA LEU A 40 14.44 -17.59 8.25
C LEU A 40 14.81 -18.14 6.86
N ASN A 41 14.43 -19.39 6.58
CA ASN A 41 14.68 -20.03 5.29
C ASN A 41 13.56 -19.80 4.26
N PHE A 42 12.51 -19.05 4.62
CA PHE A 42 11.35 -18.84 3.75
C PHE A 42 11.73 -18.12 2.45
N LYS A 43 12.74 -17.22 2.50
CA LYS A 43 13.29 -16.55 1.31
C LYS A 43 13.85 -17.54 0.28
N SER A 44 14.50 -18.61 0.75
CA SER A 44 15.10 -19.64 -0.10
C SER A 44 14.12 -20.73 -0.51
N ARG A 45 13.11 -21.01 0.33
CA ARG A 45 12.09 -22.05 0.10
C ARG A 45 10.72 -21.56 0.60
N PRO A 46 10.02 -20.75 -0.20
CA PRO A 46 8.75 -20.18 0.19
C PRO A 46 7.65 -21.24 0.06
N THR A 47 7.29 -21.89 1.17
CA THR A 47 6.25 -22.92 1.17
C THR A 47 5.56 -23.05 2.52
N PHE A 48 4.24 -23.25 2.47
CA PHE A 48 3.43 -23.68 3.61
C PHE A 48 3.08 -25.17 3.54
N ALA A 49 3.59 -25.89 2.53
CA ALA A 49 3.31 -27.31 2.36
C ALA A 49 3.80 -28.11 3.57
N GLY A 50 2.92 -28.95 4.13
CA GLY A 50 3.21 -29.77 5.30
C GLY A 50 3.13 -29.04 6.64
N ILE A 51 2.79 -27.74 6.67
CA ILE A 51 2.61 -26.98 7.91
C ILE A 51 1.14 -27.04 8.33
N PRO A 52 0.83 -27.56 9.54
CA PRO A 52 -0.53 -27.56 10.07
C PRO A 52 -1.12 -26.15 10.18
N GLU A 53 -2.41 -25.99 9.89
CA GLU A 53 -3.10 -24.69 9.86
C GLU A 53 -2.88 -23.86 11.14
N LYS A 54 -2.96 -24.52 12.30
CA LYS A 54 -2.73 -23.90 13.63
C LYS A 54 -1.37 -23.24 13.80
N PHE A 55 -0.38 -23.59 12.99
CA PHE A 55 0.97 -23.03 13.06
C PHE A 55 1.27 -22.05 11.93
N LYS A 56 0.44 -21.98 10.88
CA LYS A 56 0.66 -21.05 9.76
C LYS A 56 0.64 -19.60 10.22
N GLU A 57 -0.29 -19.23 11.08
CA GLU A 57 -0.36 -17.87 11.62
C GLU A 57 0.88 -17.52 12.47
N ASN A 58 1.38 -18.48 13.26
CA ASN A 58 2.61 -18.30 14.04
C ASN A 58 3.84 -18.19 13.14
N LEU A 59 3.88 -18.93 12.03
CA LEU A 59 4.91 -18.76 11.02
C LEU A 59 4.86 -17.37 10.40
N CYS A 60 3.67 -16.89 9.99
CA CYS A 60 3.47 -15.56 9.40
C CYS A 60 3.93 -14.41 10.32
N LYS A 61 3.86 -14.60 11.64
CA LYS A 61 4.41 -13.65 12.64
C LYS A 61 5.94 -13.56 12.62
N LEU A 62 6.61 -14.58 12.10
CA LEU A 62 8.07 -14.72 12.09
C LEU A 62 8.68 -14.51 10.70
N ILE A 63 7.90 -14.68 9.62
CA ILE A 63 8.40 -14.49 8.25
C ILE A 63 8.96 -13.06 8.10
N PRO A 64 10.14 -12.89 7.47
CA PRO A 64 10.72 -11.57 7.17
C PRO A 64 9.83 -10.74 6.23
N THR A 65 9.80 -9.43 6.42
CA THR A 65 8.99 -8.50 5.61
C THR A 65 9.68 -8.05 4.31
N ASP A 66 10.94 -8.43 4.08
CA ASP A 66 11.76 -8.09 2.90
C ASP A 66 11.61 -9.07 1.72
N LEU A 67 10.56 -9.88 1.70
CA LEU A 67 10.35 -10.89 0.66
C LEU A 67 9.90 -10.27 -0.67
N PRO A 68 10.34 -10.81 -1.82
CA PRO A 68 9.82 -10.40 -3.12
C PRO A 68 8.29 -10.53 -3.20
N LEU A 69 7.63 -9.53 -3.78
CA LEU A 69 6.16 -9.49 -3.89
C LEU A 69 5.64 -10.59 -4.80
N GLN A 70 6.37 -10.95 -5.85
CA GLN A 70 6.07 -12.05 -6.77
C GLN A 70 5.93 -13.40 -6.04
N VAL A 71 6.61 -13.55 -4.90
CA VAL A 71 6.58 -14.78 -4.09
C VAL A 71 5.59 -14.64 -2.95
N SER A 72 5.62 -13.53 -2.22
CA SER A 72 4.80 -13.35 -1.02
C SER A 72 3.32 -13.13 -1.36
N ALA A 73 2.99 -12.41 -2.43
CA ALA A 73 1.62 -12.12 -2.85
C ALA A 73 0.78 -13.40 -3.08
N PRO A 74 1.21 -14.41 -3.87
CA PRO A 74 0.41 -15.61 -4.09
C PRO A 74 0.42 -16.59 -2.90
N LEU A 75 1.47 -16.57 -2.06
CA LEU A 75 1.66 -17.60 -1.02
C LEU A 75 1.14 -17.19 0.35
N ILE A 76 1.16 -15.89 0.68
CA ILE A 76 0.79 -15.39 2.00
C ILE A 76 -0.54 -14.66 1.94
N GLU A 77 -1.59 -15.28 2.48
CA GLU A 77 -2.90 -14.66 2.65
C GLU A 77 -3.10 -14.05 4.05
N SER A 78 -2.21 -14.34 4.99
CA SER A 78 -2.37 -13.92 6.38
C SER A 78 -2.24 -12.41 6.55
N ASP A 79 -3.31 -11.78 7.05
CA ASP A 79 -3.34 -10.36 7.42
C ASP A 79 -2.30 -10.00 8.49
N VAL A 80 -1.89 -10.94 9.33
CA VAL A 80 -0.87 -10.69 10.37
C VAL A 80 0.49 -10.35 9.73
N TYR A 81 0.82 -11.01 8.63
CA TYR A 81 2.03 -10.72 7.87
C TYR A 81 1.93 -9.35 7.19
N TRP A 82 0.86 -9.11 6.43
CA TRP A 82 0.68 -7.86 5.69
C TRP A 82 0.53 -6.65 6.59
N LYS A 83 -0.05 -6.82 7.79
CA LYS A 83 -0.07 -5.78 8.82
C LYS A 83 1.33 -5.37 9.25
N ARG A 84 2.25 -6.33 9.42
CA ARG A 84 3.64 -6.03 9.76
C ARG A 84 4.32 -5.30 8.60
N CYS A 85 4.21 -5.82 7.38
CA CYS A 85 4.77 -5.17 6.20
C CYS A 85 4.27 -3.72 6.03
N ALA A 86 2.96 -3.50 6.19
CA ALA A 86 2.36 -2.18 6.09
C ALA A 86 2.79 -1.25 7.23
N SER A 87 2.92 -1.77 8.45
CA SER A 87 3.34 -0.97 9.61
C SER A 87 4.83 -0.62 9.58
N ASP A 88 5.65 -1.43 8.91
CA ASP A 88 7.08 -1.17 8.71
C ASP A 88 7.32 -0.02 7.71
N LEU A 89 6.43 0.13 6.71
CA LEU A 89 6.58 1.12 5.64
C LEU A 89 5.73 2.38 5.83
N PHE A 90 4.51 2.24 6.33
CA PHE A 90 3.50 3.30 6.31
C PHE A 90 3.07 3.73 7.72
N GLN A 91 2.72 5.00 7.86
CA GLN A 91 2.08 5.53 9.06
C GLN A 91 0.55 5.58 8.87
N ASN A 92 -0.19 5.43 9.97
CA ASN A 92 -1.66 5.57 10.00
C ASN A 92 -2.41 4.61 9.05
N CYS A 93 -2.04 3.32 9.04
CA CYS A 93 -2.71 2.31 8.22
C CYS A 93 -4.14 2.02 8.70
N LEU A 94 -5.14 2.24 7.84
CA LEU A 94 -6.56 2.01 8.12
C LEU A 94 -7.15 0.98 7.14
N PRO A 95 -7.13 -0.34 7.46
CA PRO A 95 -7.63 -1.38 6.55
C PRO A 95 -9.09 -1.22 6.13
N GLN A 96 -9.89 -0.57 6.97
CA GLN A 96 -11.30 -0.26 6.68
C GLN A 96 -11.49 0.59 5.42
N GLU A 97 -10.48 1.36 5.01
CA GLU A 97 -10.52 2.16 3.78
C GLU A 97 -10.12 1.36 2.52
N HIS A 98 -9.70 0.11 2.72
CA HIS A 98 -9.09 -0.80 1.75
C HIS A 98 -9.71 -2.21 1.88
N GLY A 99 -11.05 -2.28 1.84
CA GLY A 99 -11.78 -3.56 1.84
C GLY A 99 -11.63 -4.41 3.11
N HIS A 100 -11.24 -3.80 4.24
CA HIS A 100 -10.92 -4.49 5.50
C HIS A 100 -9.78 -5.53 5.38
N SER A 101 -8.89 -5.38 4.40
CA SER A 101 -7.77 -6.28 4.15
C SER A 101 -6.42 -5.58 4.32
N TRP A 102 -5.54 -6.13 5.14
CA TRP A 102 -4.17 -5.60 5.27
C TRP A 102 -3.35 -5.85 4.02
N LYS A 103 -3.64 -6.95 3.30
CA LYS A 103 -3.01 -7.26 2.02
C LYS A 103 -3.38 -6.23 0.97
N GLN A 104 -4.66 -5.93 0.81
CA GLN A 104 -5.13 -4.89 -0.12
C GLN A 104 -4.51 -3.53 0.24
N LEU A 105 -4.59 -3.12 1.50
CA LEU A 105 -3.99 -1.87 1.97
C LEU A 105 -2.51 -1.79 1.60
N PHE A 106 -1.75 -2.85 1.85
CA PHE A 106 -0.33 -2.89 1.55
C PHE A 106 -0.06 -2.63 0.07
N PHE A 107 -0.72 -3.38 -0.83
CA PHE A 107 -0.48 -3.24 -2.27
C PHE A 107 -0.94 -1.90 -2.83
N GLU A 108 -2.10 -1.40 -2.42
CA GLU A 108 -2.60 -0.09 -2.87
C GLU A 108 -1.65 1.04 -2.41
N ARG A 109 -1.21 1.01 -1.15
CA ARG A 109 -0.26 2.01 -0.61
C ARG A 109 1.13 1.91 -1.25
N THR A 110 1.63 0.69 -1.50
CA THR A 110 2.91 0.50 -2.20
C THR A 110 2.83 1.02 -3.64
N ALA A 111 1.73 0.77 -4.35
CA ALA A 111 1.53 1.29 -5.69
C ALA A 111 1.43 2.83 -5.69
N GLU A 112 0.65 3.41 -4.77
CA GLU A 112 0.57 4.86 -4.58
C GLU A 112 1.94 5.49 -4.35
N GLU A 113 2.74 4.97 -3.42
CA GLU A 113 4.07 5.51 -3.14
C GLU A 113 5.06 5.33 -4.29
N ALA A 114 4.98 4.22 -5.02
CA ALA A 114 5.82 4.00 -6.20
C ALA A 114 5.48 5.00 -7.33
N ILE A 115 4.20 5.28 -7.56
CA ILE A 115 3.72 6.26 -8.53
C ILE A 115 4.11 7.68 -8.08
N GLU A 116 3.91 8.00 -6.80
CA GLU A 116 4.18 9.33 -6.25
C GLU A 116 5.67 9.68 -6.20
N ASN A 117 6.56 8.69 -6.05
CA ASN A 117 8.01 8.88 -6.00
C ASN A 117 8.72 8.57 -7.32
N PHE A 118 7.97 8.37 -8.40
CA PHE A 118 8.51 8.06 -9.71
C PHE A 118 9.41 9.21 -10.22
N ASP A 119 10.64 8.86 -10.61
CA ASP A 119 11.68 9.83 -10.98
C ASP A 119 11.72 10.17 -12.49
N GLY A 120 10.88 9.52 -13.30
CA GLY A 120 10.84 9.72 -14.75
C GLY A 120 11.80 8.83 -15.55
N SER A 121 12.63 8.02 -14.90
CA SER A 121 13.57 7.12 -15.60
C SER A 121 12.86 5.93 -16.24
N GLN A 122 13.43 5.40 -17.32
CA GLN A 122 12.86 4.24 -18.00
C GLN A 122 12.95 2.99 -17.12
N GLU A 123 14.06 2.83 -16.39
CA GLU A 123 14.26 1.71 -15.47
C GLU A 123 13.22 1.72 -14.33
N ALA A 124 12.90 2.90 -13.79
CA ALA A 124 11.85 3.02 -12.79
C ALA A 124 10.46 2.74 -13.38
N MET A 125 10.23 3.05 -14.66
CA MET A 125 8.95 2.79 -15.32
C MET A 125 8.74 1.28 -15.50
N ASP A 126 9.76 0.56 -15.93
CA ASP A 126 9.70 -0.90 -16.10
C ASP A 126 9.45 -1.58 -14.74
N ALA A 127 10.13 -1.13 -13.68
CA ALA A 127 9.92 -1.63 -12.33
C ALA A 127 8.52 -1.30 -11.78
N LEU A 128 8.01 -0.10 -12.07
CA LEU A 128 6.64 0.30 -11.68
C LEU A 128 5.60 -0.58 -12.38
N ILE A 129 5.74 -0.82 -13.69
CA ILE A 129 4.83 -1.68 -14.44
C ILE A 129 4.88 -3.11 -13.89
N GLU A 130 6.07 -3.66 -13.61
CA GLU A 130 6.21 -4.99 -13.02
C GLU A 130 5.50 -5.09 -11.66
N LEU A 131 5.66 -4.07 -10.80
CA LEU A 131 5.00 -3.96 -9.51
C LEU A 131 3.47 -3.96 -9.66
N LEU A 132 2.93 -3.13 -10.56
CA LEU A 132 1.49 -3.02 -10.79
C LEU A 132 0.92 -4.32 -11.35
N LEU A 133 1.59 -4.95 -12.31
CA LEU A 133 1.16 -6.23 -12.89
C LEU A 133 1.17 -7.38 -11.87
N THR A 134 2.17 -7.42 -10.99
CA THR A 134 2.25 -8.42 -9.91
C THR A 134 1.14 -8.24 -8.88
N SER A 135 0.68 -7.00 -8.69
CA SER A 135 -0.24 -6.61 -7.61
C SER A 135 -1.67 -6.33 -8.08
N ARG A 136 -1.93 -6.44 -9.39
CA ARG A 136 -3.19 -6.03 -10.05
C ARG A 136 -4.47 -6.65 -9.49
N ASP A 137 -4.35 -7.85 -8.90
CA ASP A 137 -5.49 -8.57 -8.32
C ASP A 137 -5.86 -8.04 -6.93
N PHE A 138 -5.03 -7.17 -6.34
CA PHE A 138 -5.21 -6.60 -5.01
C PHE A 138 -5.32 -5.08 -5.01
N ILE A 139 -5.27 -4.43 -6.18
CA ILE A 139 -5.39 -2.99 -6.32
C ILE A 139 -6.75 -2.67 -6.94
N TYR A 140 -7.58 -2.01 -6.14
CA TYR A 140 -8.94 -1.64 -6.52
C TYR A 140 -9.20 -0.15 -6.40
N LYS A 141 -8.44 0.51 -5.53
CA LYS A 141 -8.48 1.94 -5.28
C LYS A 141 -7.07 2.52 -5.28
N LEU A 142 -6.92 3.70 -5.88
CA LEU A 142 -5.68 4.49 -5.80
C LEU A 142 -5.97 5.92 -5.39
N GLN A 143 -5.17 6.42 -4.43
CA GLN A 143 -5.13 7.81 -3.99
C GLN A 143 -3.75 8.42 -4.25
N ILE A 144 -3.58 8.95 -5.46
CA ILE A 144 -2.33 9.56 -5.92
C ILE A 144 -2.36 11.05 -5.60
N ARG A 145 -1.60 11.44 -4.57
CA ARG A 145 -1.57 12.81 -4.03
C ARG A 145 -0.60 13.72 -4.78
N GLN A 146 0.32 13.13 -5.53
CA GLN A 146 1.22 13.84 -6.43
C GLN A 146 1.46 12.99 -7.67
N PHE A 147 0.95 13.47 -8.80
CA PHE A 147 1.18 12.86 -10.10
C PHE A 147 1.92 13.86 -10.99
N SER A 148 2.98 13.38 -11.65
CA SER A 148 3.79 14.22 -12.53
C SER A 148 2.94 14.70 -13.71
N SER A 149 2.84 16.02 -13.90
CA SER A 149 2.27 16.58 -15.12
C SER A 149 3.08 16.07 -16.32
N HIS A 150 2.41 15.60 -17.39
CA HIS A 150 2.99 14.90 -18.55
C HIS A 150 3.23 13.38 -18.42
N ALA A 151 3.00 12.76 -17.26
CA ALA A 151 2.98 11.30 -17.19
C ALA A 151 1.70 10.77 -17.86
N ASP A 152 1.85 9.79 -18.74
CA ASP A 152 0.70 9.14 -19.37
C ASP A 152 -0.07 8.36 -18.31
N VAL A 153 -1.35 8.68 -18.08
CA VAL A 153 -2.18 7.95 -17.10
C VAL A 153 -2.64 6.58 -17.62
N SER A 154 -2.48 6.32 -18.93
CA SER A 154 -2.99 5.11 -19.60
C SER A 154 -2.42 3.83 -19.02
N PHE A 155 -1.14 3.82 -18.60
CA PHE A 155 -0.52 2.62 -18.03
C PHE A 155 -1.24 2.11 -16.77
N LEU A 156 -1.89 3.00 -16.01
CA LEU A 156 -2.68 2.60 -14.84
C LEU A 156 -3.89 1.76 -15.25
N PHE A 157 -4.60 2.19 -16.29
CA PHE A 157 -5.77 1.47 -16.80
C PHE A 157 -5.38 0.15 -17.47
N ASP A 158 -4.24 0.13 -18.16
CA ASP A 158 -3.70 -1.10 -18.78
C ASP A 158 -3.25 -2.13 -17.73
N ALA A 159 -2.61 -1.67 -16.65
CA ALA A 159 -2.08 -2.55 -15.62
C ALA A 159 -3.12 -2.99 -14.57
N LEU A 160 -4.14 -2.16 -14.31
CA LEU A 160 -5.07 -2.32 -13.18
C LEU A 160 -6.52 -2.49 -13.68
N PRO A 161 -6.90 -3.69 -14.16
CA PRO A 161 -8.24 -3.92 -14.71
C PRO A 161 -9.35 -3.77 -13.67
N ASN A 162 -9.06 -4.00 -12.38
CA ASN A 162 -10.05 -3.99 -11.29
C ASN A 162 -10.17 -2.62 -10.59
N LEU A 163 -9.53 -1.57 -11.11
CA LEU A 163 -9.53 -0.25 -10.50
C LEU A 163 -10.94 0.38 -10.55
N TYR A 164 -11.63 0.42 -9.40
CA TYR A 164 -12.97 1.02 -9.31
C TYR A 164 -12.96 2.45 -8.76
N SER A 165 -11.89 2.87 -8.07
CA SER A 165 -11.78 4.22 -7.49
C SER A 165 -10.42 4.84 -7.77
N LEU A 166 -10.43 6.03 -8.36
CA LEU A 166 -9.21 6.77 -8.71
C LEU A 166 -9.30 8.21 -8.19
N ASN A 167 -8.39 8.57 -7.31
CA ASN A 167 -8.15 9.95 -6.88
C ASN A 167 -6.76 10.36 -7.35
N ILE A 168 -6.67 11.42 -8.16
CA ILE A 168 -5.40 11.95 -8.66
C ILE A 168 -5.33 13.45 -8.40
N THR A 169 -4.20 13.89 -7.82
CA THR A 169 -3.81 15.29 -7.74
C THR A 169 -2.50 15.51 -8.52
N TYR A 170 -2.56 16.33 -9.58
CA TYR A 170 -1.43 16.68 -10.44
C TYR A 170 -0.57 17.77 -9.80
N GLY A 171 0.70 17.45 -9.58
CA GLY A 171 1.64 18.35 -8.93
C GLY A 171 2.77 17.61 -8.25
N SER A 172 3.66 18.39 -7.62
CA SER A 172 4.69 17.87 -6.72
C SER A 172 4.57 18.58 -5.38
N LYS A 173 4.55 17.83 -4.27
CA LYS A 173 4.43 18.43 -2.93
C LYS A 173 5.78 18.90 -2.38
N ASN A 174 6.90 18.38 -2.90
CA ASN A 174 8.24 18.57 -2.36
C ASN A 174 9.15 19.41 -3.26
N VAL A 175 8.64 20.55 -3.74
CA VAL A 175 9.35 21.40 -4.71
C VAL A 175 10.49 22.22 -4.09
N GLY A 176 10.46 22.40 -2.77
CA GLY A 176 11.44 23.21 -2.05
C GLY A 176 11.54 24.62 -2.65
N MET A 177 12.77 25.09 -2.88
CA MET A 177 13.04 26.41 -3.46
C MET A 177 12.94 26.46 -5.00
N LYS A 178 12.74 25.33 -5.69
CA LYS A 178 12.64 25.24 -7.15
C LYS A 178 11.18 25.37 -7.63
N TYR A 179 10.44 26.32 -7.05
CA TYR A 179 9.02 26.48 -7.33
C TYR A 179 8.78 26.91 -8.78
N GLU A 180 8.09 26.07 -9.53
CA GLU A 180 7.56 26.41 -10.84
C GLU A 180 6.05 26.25 -10.85
N ARG A 181 5.31 27.31 -11.19
CA ARG A 181 3.83 27.23 -11.25
C ARG A 181 3.37 26.23 -12.33
N SER A 182 4.19 25.98 -13.34
CA SER A 182 3.94 25.07 -14.44
C SER A 182 3.89 23.60 -14.01
N ILE A 183 4.47 23.18 -12.90
CA ILE A 183 4.44 21.76 -12.50
C ILE A 183 3.17 21.38 -11.73
N PHE A 184 2.32 22.36 -11.39
CA PHE A 184 1.08 22.11 -10.66
C PHE A 184 -0.14 22.13 -11.57
N GLY A 185 -1.10 21.28 -11.22
CA GLY A 185 -2.38 21.17 -11.91
C GLY A 185 -2.29 20.35 -13.20
N MET A 186 -3.45 19.83 -13.59
CA MET A 186 -3.59 19.01 -14.78
C MET A 186 -3.32 19.83 -16.03
N LYS A 187 -2.56 19.30 -16.98
CA LYS A 187 -2.41 19.90 -18.31
C LYS A 187 -3.58 19.53 -19.21
N LEU A 188 -3.76 20.28 -20.29
CA LEU A 188 -4.79 19.95 -21.28
C LEU A 188 -4.55 18.56 -21.89
N THR A 189 -3.30 18.19 -22.15
CA THR A 189 -2.90 16.86 -22.62
C THR A 189 -3.25 15.77 -21.62
N ASP A 190 -3.05 16.00 -20.32
CA ASP A 190 -3.37 15.04 -19.28
C ASP A 190 -4.89 14.81 -19.21
N ALA A 191 -5.68 15.88 -19.36
CA ALA A 191 -7.15 15.80 -19.44
C ALA A 191 -7.62 15.01 -20.67
N GLU A 192 -6.97 15.19 -21.82
CA GLU A 192 -7.26 14.43 -23.05
C GLU A 192 -6.94 12.94 -22.90
N LEU A 193 -5.78 12.60 -22.33
CA LEU A 193 -5.39 11.21 -22.08
C LEU A 193 -6.34 10.54 -21.09
N LEU A 194 -6.66 11.21 -19.98
CA LEU A 194 -7.61 10.69 -19.01
C LEU A 194 -8.98 10.47 -19.66
N ALA A 195 -9.49 11.43 -20.43
CA ALA A 195 -10.77 11.29 -21.13
C ALA A 195 -10.83 10.04 -22.05
N GLN A 196 -9.73 9.73 -22.76
CA GLN A 196 -9.65 8.53 -23.60
C GLN A 196 -9.76 7.24 -22.79
N GLN A 197 -9.25 7.22 -21.57
CA GLN A 197 -9.34 6.06 -20.68
C GLN A 197 -10.71 5.96 -20.00
N LEU A 198 -11.31 7.10 -19.62
CA LEU A 198 -12.67 7.13 -19.07
C LEU A 198 -13.71 6.58 -20.05
N ALA A 199 -13.55 6.82 -21.35
CA ALA A 199 -14.44 6.26 -22.38
C ALA A 199 -14.34 4.73 -22.53
N LYS A 200 -13.25 4.12 -22.05
CA LYS A 200 -12.96 2.68 -22.23
C LYS A 200 -13.09 1.86 -20.95
N THR A 201 -12.90 2.49 -19.78
CA THR A 201 -12.95 1.77 -18.51
C THR A 201 -14.34 1.22 -18.25
N GLU A 202 -14.40 -0.05 -17.86
CA GLU A 202 -15.64 -0.76 -17.51
C GLU A 202 -15.76 -1.00 -16.00
N THR A 203 -14.77 -0.56 -15.22
CA THR A 203 -14.68 -0.85 -13.78
C THR A 203 -14.66 0.40 -12.91
N LEU A 204 -14.22 1.54 -13.43
CA LEU A 204 -14.14 2.77 -12.64
C LEU A 204 -15.52 3.32 -12.31
N THR A 205 -15.82 3.45 -11.02
CA THR A 205 -17.09 3.98 -10.49
C THR A 205 -16.92 5.32 -9.78
N THR A 206 -15.73 5.58 -9.25
CA THR A 206 -15.39 6.79 -8.49
C THR A 206 -14.18 7.47 -9.11
N LEU A 207 -14.35 8.72 -9.54
CA LEU A 207 -13.28 9.57 -10.06
C LEU A 207 -13.22 10.87 -9.24
N ILE A 208 -12.07 11.11 -8.61
CA ILE A 208 -11.81 12.29 -7.80
C ILE A 208 -10.64 13.06 -8.42
N LEU A 209 -10.91 14.28 -8.85
CA LEU A 209 -9.96 15.20 -9.48
C LEU A 209 -9.97 16.57 -8.78
N ASN A 210 -10.19 16.60 -7.47
CA ASN A 210 -10.18 17.84 -6.71
C ASN A 210 -8.78 18.49 -6.73
N GLU A 211 -8.74 19.82 -6.62
CA GLU A 211 -7.49 20.60 -6.54
C GLU A 211 -6.54 20.49 -7.76
N ASN A 212 -7.07 20.14 -8.94
CA ASN A 212 -6.27 19.96 -10.16
C ASN A 212 -6.16 21.18 -11.07
N MET A 213 -6.62 22.36 -10.63
CA MET A 213 -6.68 23.57 -11.45
C MET A 213 -7.37 23.37 -12.82
N LEU A 214 -8.42 22.54 -12.84
CA LEU A 214 -9.26 22.36 -14.02
C LEU A 214 -9.97 23.68 -14.35
N ASP A 215 -9.90 24.09 -15.60
CA ASP A 215 -10.69 25.17 -16.18
C ASP A 215 -11.68 24.60 -17.19
N ASP A 216 -12.51 25.45 -17.77
CA ASP A 216 -13.58 25.07 -18.68
C ASP A 216 -13.10 24.25 -19.88
N GLU A 217 -11.89 24.53 -20.37
CA GLU A 217 -11.32 23.80 -21.49
C GLU A 217 -10.96 22.36 -21.10
N LYS A 218 -10.32 22.16 -19.94
CA LYS A 218 -9.98 20.82 -19.43
C LYS A 218 -11.23 20.02 -19.08
N VAL A 219 -12.23 20.66 -18.45
CA VAL A 219 -13.52 20.01 -18.16
C VAL A 219 -14.20 19.55 -19.44
N ARG A 220 -14.20 20.38 -20.49
CA ARG A 220 -14.76 19.99 -21.80
C ARG A 220 -14.07 18.74 -22.36
N ARG A 221 -12.75 18.59 -22.18
CA ARG A 221 -12.04 17.35 -22.59
C ARG A 221 -12.51 16.14 -21.78
N LEU A 222 -12.59 16.26 -20.46
CA LEU A 222 -13.07 15.19 -19.60
C LEU A 222 -14.51 14.76 -19.93
N VAL A 223 -15.39 15.72 -20.20
CA VAL A 223 -16.79 15.48 -20.60
C VAL A 223 -16.90 14.59 -21.84
N VAL A 224 -15.98 14.73 -22.82
CA VAL A 224 -15.98 13.86 -24.01
C VAL A 224 -15.81 12.39 -23.62
N GLY A 225 -14.93 12.10 -22.66
CA GLY A 225 -14.72 10.74 -22.16
C GLY A 225 -15.84 10.24 -21.26
N LEU A 226 -16.36 11.12 -20.41
CA LEU A 226 -17.45 10.80 -19.47
C LEU A 226 -18.78 10.50 -20.18
N ARG A 227 -19.03 11.10 -21.34
CA ARG A 227 -20.27 10.93 -22.10
C ARG A 227 -20.55 9.48 -22.50
N ASP A 228 -19.51 8.75 -22.85
CA ASP A 228 -19.62 7.36 -23.28
C ASP A 228 -19.44 6.38 -22.12
N ASN A 229 -19.04 6.88 -20.94
CA ASN A 229 -18.85 6.07 -19.74
C ASN A 229 -20.19 5.82 -19.04
N ILE A 230 -20.45 4.57 -18.67
CA ILE A 230 -21.70 4.15 -18.00
C ILE A 230 -21.48 3.67 -16.56
N THR A 231 -20.24 3.70 -16.06
CA THR A 231 -19.84 3.06 -14.81
C THR A 231 -19.59 4.06 -13.69
N ILE A 232 -19.15 5.27 -14.03
CA ILE A 232 -18.84 6.34 -13.08
C ILE A 232 -20.14 6.87 -12.49
N THR A 233 -20.27 6.74 -11.16
CA THR A 233 -21.42 7.18 -10.38
C THR A 233 -21.04 8.27 -9.37
N HIS A 234 -19.74 8.43 -9.09
CA HIS A 234 -19.22 9.43 -8.18
C HIS A 234 -18.10 10.21 -8.87
N LEU A 235 -18.34 11.50 -9.09
CA LEU A 235 -17.40 12.43 -9.71
C LEU A 235 -17.18 13.63 -8.79
N ASP A 236 -15.94 13.85 -8.36
CA ASP A 236 -15.55 15.01 -7.56
C ASP A 236 -14.58 15.89 -8.35
N LEU A 237 -15.05 17.09 -8.70
CA LEU A 237 -14.26 18.15 -9.36
C LEU A 237 -14.11 19.39 -8.47
N SER A 238 -14.31 19.26 -7.15
CA SER A 238 -14.25 20.36 -6.19
C SER A 238 -12.87 21.05 -6.17
N HIS A 239 -12.83 22.28 -5.69
CA HIS A 239 -11.57 23.06 -5.58
C HIS A 239 -10.80 23.22 -6.90
N ASN A 240 -11.53 23.33 -8.02
CA ASN A 240 -11.00 23.66 -9.34
C ASN A 240 -11.44 25.07 -9.80
N LYS A 241 -11.04 25.48 -11.00
CA LYS A 241 -11.33 26.80 -11.60
C LYS A 241 -12.44 26.71 -12.65
N ILE A 242 -13.52 26.02 -12.30
CA ILE A 242 -14.63 25.70 -13.19
C ILE A 242 -15.66 26.81 -13.14
N SER A 243 -16.09 27.34 -14.29
CA SER A 243 -17.18 28.32 -14.38
C SER A 243 -18.55 27.64 -14.49
N ASP A 244 -19.63 28.42 -14.27
CA ASP A 244 -21.01 27.95 -14.40
C ASP A 244 -21.31 27.33 -15.77
N ARG A 245 -20.66 27.83 -16.83
CA ARG A 245 -20.82 27.29 -18.19
C ARG A 245 -20.35 25.84 -18.30
N SER A 246 -19.35 25.46 -17.53
CA SER A 246 -18.84 24.08 -17.53
C SER A 246 -19.74 23.12 -16.77
N PHE A 247 -20.48 23.62 -15.78
CA PHE A 247 -21.52 22.84 -15.10
C PHE A 247 -22.65 22.46 -16.06
N GLU A 248 -23.04 23.32 -17.00
CA GLU A 248 -24.02 22.97 -18.04
C GLU A 248 -23.57 21.74 -18.86
N PHE A 249 -22.29 21.67 -19.24
CA PHE A 249 -21.75 20.52 -19.98
C PHE A 249 -21.79 19.24 -19.14
N LEU A 250 -21.44 19.30 -17.86
CA LEU A 250 -21.49 18.15 -16.96
C LEU A 250 -22.93 17.66 -16.79
N VAL A 251 -23.88 18.56 -16.54
CA VAL A 251 -25.30 18.21 -16.35
C VAL A 251 -25.85 17.49 -17.59
N ILE A 252 -25.61 18.01 -18.80
CA ILE A 252 -26.05 17.39 -20.05
C ILE A 252 -25.47 15.97 -20.23
N THR A 253 -24.28 15.72 -19.69
CA THR A 253 -23.60 14.43 -19.83
C THR A 253 -24.23 13.34 -18.97
N PHE A 254 -24.81 13.70 -17.82
CA PHE A 254 -25.37 12.76 -16.84
C PHE A 254 -26.91 12.72 -16.83
N THR A 255 -27.58 13.45 -17.73
CA THR A 255 -29.04 13.40 -17.96
C THR A 255 -29.38 12.54 -19.17
#